data_AF-A0A6S6RY63-F1
#
_entry.id   AF-A0A6S6RY63-F1
#
_cell.length_a   1.000
_cell.length_b   1.000
_cell.length_c   1.000
_cell.angle_alpha   90.00
_cell.angle_beta   90.00
_cell.angle_gamma   90.00
#
_symmetry.space_group_name_H-M   'P 1'
#
loop_
_entity.id
_entity.type
_entity.pdbx_description
1 polymer ?
#
loop_
_entity_poly.entity_id
_entity_poly.type
_entity_poly.pdbx_seq_one_letter_code
_entity_poly.pdbx_strand_id
1 'polypeptide(L)'
;MKLKLPASVFGLAFKPDIDDLRESPSMQITKMIANWHTGITYVVEPNINKLPNVLKGLCQLVSTEVAVANADIILLLVDHKKFKAIKGEQIRQKWVVDTKGVWR
;
A
#
# COMPACT_ATOMS: atom_id res chain seq x y z
N MET A 1 22.69 -2.57 7.96
CA MET A 1 21.86 -3.76 7.68
C MET A 1 20.45 -3.27 7.32
N LYS A 2 19.92 -3.57 6.13
CA LYS A 2 18.55 -3.18 5.74
C LYS A 2 17.53 -4.12 6.42
N LEU A 3 16.43 -3.57 6.92
CA LEU A 3 15.35 -4.33 7.55
C LEU A 3 14.65 -5.23 6.53
N LYS A 4 14.37 -6.49 6.92
CA LYS A 4 13.62 -7.46 6.13
C LYS A 4 12.22 -7.65 6.73
N LEU A 5 11.41 -6.61 6.67
CA LEU A 5 10.00 -6.62 7.10
C LEU A 5 9.14 -6.37 5.87
N PRO A 6 8.27 -7.30 5.45
CA PRO A 6 7.32 -7.04 4.38
C PRO A 6 6.37 -5.91 4.76
N ALA A 7 6.14 -4.99 3.81
CA ALA A 7 5.27 -3.84 4.00
C ALA A 7 4.19 -3.85 2.93
N SER A 8 2.97 -3.46 3.30
CA SER A 8 1.86 -3.27 2.38
C SER A 8 1.48 -1.80 2.31
N VAL A 9 1.43 -1.25 1.10
CA VAL A 9 0.93 0.11 0.82
C VAL A 9 -0.43 0.03 0.16
N PHE A 10 -1.42 0.65 0.79
CA PHE A 10 -2.80 0.74 0.34
C PHE A 10 -3.05 2.14 -0.24
N GLY A 11 -3.29 2.17 -1.55
CA GLY A 11 -3.55 3.38 -2.33
C GLY A 11 -2.30 3.88 -3.04
N LEU A 12 -2.40 4.00 -4.37
CA LEU A 12 -1.41 4.63 -5.22
C LEU A 12 -1.93 5.90 -5.89
N ALA A 13 -3.23 6.05 -6.12
CA ALA A 13 -3.78 7.23 -6.77
C ALA A 13 -3.55 8.51 -5.93
N PHE A 14 -3.67 9.69 -6.55
CA PHE A 14 -3.55 10.96 -5.81
C PHE A 14 -4.83 11.31 -5.03
N LYS A 15 -5.97 10.71 -5.38
CA LYS A 15 -7.25 10.85 -4.69
C LYS A 15 -8.04 9.53 -4.73
N PRO A 16 -9.05 9.35 -3.86
CA PRO A 16 -9.85 8.13 -3.84
C PRO A 16 -10.58 7.82 -5.15
N ASP A 17 -10.81 6.52 -5.34
CA ASP A 17 -11.69 5.90 -6.35
C ASP A 17 -11.44 6.29 -7.81
N ILE A 18 -10.18 6.54 -8.16
CA ILE A 18 -9.74 6.80 -9.53
C ILE A 18 -8.45 6.02 -9.84
N ASP A 19 -8.11 5.90 -11.12
CA ASP A 19 -6.93 5.18 -11.62
C ASP A 19 -5.76 6.11 -11.98
N ASP A 20 -5.93 7.44 -11.87
CA ASP A 20 -4.87 8.39 -12.21
C ASP A 20 -3.75 8.41 -11.15
N LEU A 21 -2.57 7.99 -11.58
CA LEU A 21 -1.36 7.93 -10.77
C LEU A 21 -0.38 9.08 -11.03
N ARG A 22 -0.70 9.98 -11.97
CA ARG A 22 0.19 11.10 -12.31
C ARG A 22 0.37 12.02 -11.11
N GLU A 23 1.61 12.44 -10.87
CA GLU A 23 1.99 13.31 -9.74
C GLU A 23 1.51 12.79 -8.36
N SER A 24 1.25 11.48 -8.22
CA SER A 24 0.76 10.92 -6.97
C SER A 24 1.85 10.93 -5.87
N PRO A 25 1.60 11.60 -4.73
CA PRO A 25 2.50 11.52 -3.57
C PRO A 25 2.59 10.09 -3.03
N SER A 26 1.49 9.34 -3.06
CA SER A 26 1.43 7.94 -2.60
C SER A 26 2.35 7.04 -3.43
N MET A 27 2.41 7.26 -4.74
CA MET A 27 3.32 6.53 -5.63
C MET A 27 4.79 6.85 -5.30
N GLN A 28 5.11 8.12 -5.03
CA GLN A 28 6.46 8.54 -4.64
C GLN A 28 6.88 7.91 -3.31
N ILE A 29 6.02 7.97 -2.29
CA ILE A 29 6.25 7.34 -0.98
C ILE A 29 6.45 5.82 -1.13
N THR A 30 5.61 5.15 -1.92
CA THR A 30 5.72 3.71 -2.19
C THR A 30 7.09 3.36 -2.78
N LYS A 31 7.56 4.14 -3.77
CA LYS A 31 8.87 3.95 -4.37
C LYS A 31 10.00 4.15 -3.36
N MET A 32 9.89 5.16 -2.49
CA MET A 32 10.89 5.41 -1.43
C MET A 32 10.98 4.23 -0.46
N ILE A 33 9.84 3.73 0.00
CA ILE A 33 9.75 2.56 0.91
C ILE A 33 10.41 1.34 0.26
N ALA A 34 10.03 1.00 -0.97
CA ALA A 34 10.54 -0.18 -1.67
C ALA A 34 12.06 -0.15 -1.92
N ASN A 35 12.65 1.04 -2.06
CA ASN A 35 14.11 1.19 -2.22
C ASN A 35 14.86 1.19 -0.87
N TRP A 36 14.19 1.60 0.20
CA TRP A 36 14.81 1.78 1.51
C TRP A 36 15.10 0.46 2.23
N HIS A 37 14.18 -0.50 2.16
CA HIS A 37 14.31 -1.79 2.85
C HIS A 37 14.57 -2.98 1.90
N THR A 38 14.77 -4.18 2.45
CA THR A 38 14.97 -5.42 1.68
C THR A 38 13.80 -6.40 1.78
N GLY A 39 12.77 -6.09 2.59
CA GLY A 39 11.50 -6.80 2.58
C GLY A 39 10.71 -6.60 1.28
N ILE A 40 9.70 -7.44 1.06
CA ILE A 40 8.76 -7.29 -0.08
C ILE A 40 7.87 -6.07 0.17
N THR A 41 7.65 -5.25 -0.86
CA THR A 41 6.63 -4.19 -0.83
C THR A 41 5.41 -4.65 -1.62
N TYR A 42 4.36 -5.00 -0.90
CA TYR A 42 3.04 -5.25 -1.47
C TYR A 42 2.34 -3.92 -1.71
N VAL A 43 1.61 -3.83 -2.81
CA VAL A 43 0.83 -2.67 -3.18
C VAL A 43 -0.60 -3.12 -3.44
N VAL A 44 -1.56 -2.37 -2.91
CA VAL A 44 -2.98 -2.55 -3.18
C VAL A 44 -3.51 -1.24 -3.74
N GLU A 45 -3.94 -1.25 -5.01
CA GLU A 45 -4.63 -0.14 -5.65
C GLU A 45 -5.84 -0.71 -6.41
N PRO A 46 -7.09 -0.51 -5.94
CA PRO A 46 -8.27 -1.15 -6.50
C PRO A 46 -8.59 -0.73 -7.94
N ASN A 47 -8.11 0.45 -8.37
CA ASN A 47 -8.51 1.05 -9.63
C ASN A 47 -7.51 0.79 -10.77
N ILE A 48 -6.44 0.00 -10.53
CA ILE A 48 -5.48 -0.38 -11.57
C ILE A 48 -5.32 -1.89 -11.64
N ASN A 49 -4.99 -2.40 -12.83
CA ASN A 49 -4.75 -3.82 -13.07
C ASN A 49 -3.26 -4.15 -13.27
N LYS A 50 -2.39 -3.14 -13.28
CA LYS A 50 -0.94 -3.31 -13.50
C LYS A 50 -0.16 -2.22 -12.79
N LEU A 51 1.02 -2.55 -12.27
CA LEU A 51 1.91 -1.55 -11.70
C LEU A 51 2.40 -0.55 -12.77
N PRO A 52 2.54 0.74 -12.42
CA PRO A 52 3.26 1.68 -13.26
C PRO A 52 4.73 1.26 -13.39
N ASN A 53 5.37 1.59 -14.51
CA ASN A 53 6.74 1.17 -14.81
C ASN A 53 7.75 1.54 -13.72
N VAL A 54 7.53 2.66 -13.03
CA VAL A 54 8.41 3.15 -11.95
C VAL A 54 8.41 2.26 -10.70
N LEU A 55 7.44 1.36 -10.54
CA LEU A 55 7.34 0.41 -9.43
C LEU A 55 7.58 -1.04 -9.87
N LYS A 56 7.71 -1.31 -11.17
CA LYS A 56 7.98 -2.67 -11.67
C LYS A 56 9.33 -3.16 -11.15
N GLY A 57 9.36 -4.40 -10.66
CA GLY A 57 10.54 -5.01 -10.06
C GLY A 57 10.86 -4.52 -8.64
N LEU A 58 10.23 -3.43 -8.17
CA LEU A 58 10.37 -2.93 -6.80
C LEU A 58 9.23 -3.39 -5.89
N CYS A 59 8.02 -3.53 -6.45
CA CYS A 59 6.79 -3.83 -5.71
C CYS A 59 6.04 -5.00 -6.34
N GLN A 60 5.06 -5.55 -5.61
CA GLN A 60 4.10 -6.52 -6.10
C GLN A 60 2.67 -5.97 -5.92
N LEU A 61 1.95 -5.78 -7.02
CA LEU A 61 0.51 -5.48 -6.95
C LEU A 61 -0.23 -6.76 -6.57
N VAL A 62 -0.94 -6.74 -5.46
CA VAL A 62 -1.62 -7.89 -4.89
C VAL A 62 -3.02 -7.53 -4.43
N SER A 63 -3.82 -8.54 -4.08
CA SER A 63 -5.14 -8.31 -3.49
C SER A 63 -5.01 -7.81 -2.03
N THR A 64 -6.09 -7.22 -1.52
CA THR A 64 -6.21 -6.81 -0.12
C THR A 64 -5.89 -7.98 0.83
N GLU A 65 -6.41 -9.16 0.53
CA GLU A 65 -6.29 -10.35 1.38
C GLU A 65 -4.82 -10.80 1.48
N VAL A 66 -4.10 -10.82 0.37
CA VAL A 66 -2.67 -11.14 0.34
C VAL A 66 -1.87 -10.09 1.12
N ALA A 67 -2.16 -8.80 0.90
CA ALA A 67 -1.45 -7.72 1.57
C ALA A 67 -1.66 -7.71 3.10
N VAL A 68 -2.88 -8.00 3.56
CA VAL A 68 -3.20 -8.11 5.00
C VAL A 68 -2.56 -9.36 5.61
N ALA A 69 -2.57 -10.50 4.91
CA ALA A 69 -2.05 -11.74 5.47
C ALA A 69 -0.52 -11.79 5.60
N ASN A 70 0.23 -11.09 4.73
CA ASN A 70 1.67 -11.29 4.58
C ASN A 70 2.55 -10.13 5.06
N ALA A 71 1.97 -8.98 5.41
CA ALA A 71 2.77 -7.81 5.80
C ALA A 71 2.92 -7.65 7.31
N ASP A 72 4.11 -7.24 7.72
CA ASP A 72 4.40 -6.82 9.10
C ASP A 72 3.99 -5.36 9.35
N ILE A 73 4.03 -4.55 8.28
CA ILE A 73 3.73 -3.11 8.26
C ILE A 73 2.61 -2.86 7.25
N ILE A 74 1.61 -2.09 7.62
CA ILE A 74 0.55 -1.65 6.71
C ILE A 74 0.44 -0.12 6.71
N LEU A 75 0.36 0.45 5.52
CA LEU A 75 0.25 1.89 5.31
C LEU A 75 -1.01 2.18 4.49
N LEU A 76 -1.90 3.02 5.00
CA LEU A 76 -3.04 3.55 4.25
C LEU A 76 -2.73 4.98 3.79
N LEU A 77 -2.51 5.15 2.50
CA LEU A 77 -2.16 6.44 1.88
C LEU A 77 -3.33 7.09 1.14
N VAL A 78 -4.31 6.30 0.69
CA VAL A 78 -5.51 6.79 -0.01
C VAL A 78 -6.72 6.03 0.48
N ASP A 79 -7.79 6.74 0.84
CA ASP A 79 -8.99 6.20 1.45
C ASP A 79 -10.06 5.77 0.42
N HIS A 80 -9.69 4.86 -0.48
CA HIS A 80 -10.65 4.26 -1.42
C HIS A 80 -11.83 3.63 -0.69
N LYS A 81 -13.02 3.64 -1.32
CA LYS A 81 -14.24 3.02 -0.76
C LYS A 81 -14.00 1.56 -0.34
N LYS A 82 -13.24 0.81 -1.14
CA LYS A 82 -12.91 -0.60 -0.86
C LYS A 82 -12.11 -0.77 0.44
N PHE A 83 -11.29 0.22 0.82
CA PHE A 83 -10.50 0.16 2.05
C PHE A 83 -11.30 0.57 3.28
N LYS A 84 -12.23 1.51 3.12
CA LYS A 84 -13.21 1.87 4.16
C LYS A 84 -14.15 0.73 4.55
N ALA A 85 -14.35 -0.23 3.64
CA ALA A 85 -15.13 -1.43 3.90
C ALA A 85 -14.38 -2.49 4.74
N ILE A 86 -13.06 -2.34 4.92
CA ILE A 86 -12.26 -3.24 5.77
C ILE A 86 -12.43 -2.80 7.21
N LYS A 87 -12.89 -3.71 8.07
CA LYS A 87 -13.06 -3.43 9.49
C LYS A 87 -11.71 -3.33 10.18
N GLY A 88 -11.54 -2.38 11.11
CA GLY A 88 -10.27 -2.16 11.81
C GLY A 88 -9.73 -3.41 12.52
N GLU A 89 -10.59 -4.30 13.00
CA GLU A 89 -10.19 -5.55 13.67
C GLU A 89 -9.53 -6.58 12.72
N GLN A 90 -9.67 -6.38 11.41
CA GLN A 90 -8.98 -7.15 10.38
C GLN A 90 -7.53 -6.70 10.20
N ILE A 91 -7.18 -5.49 10.66
CA ILE A 91 -5.86 -4.87 10.53
C ILE A 91 -5.04 -5.15 11.80
N ARG A 92 -4.36 -6.29 11.79
CA ARG A 92 -3.62 -6.84 12.95
C ARG A 92 -2.10 -6.70 12.85
N GLN A 93 -1.63 -5.98 11.83
CA GLN A 93 -0.20 -5.78 11.60
C GLN A 93 0.45 -5.09 12.80
N LYS A 94 1.72 -5.44 13.05
CA LYS A 94 2.49 -4.89 14.18
C LYS A 94 2.60 -3.37 14.09
N TRP A 95 2.76 -2.86 12.87
CA TRP A 95 2.88 -1.44 12.60
C TRP A 95 1.80 -1.01 11.61
N VAL A 96 0.96 -0.05 12.04
CA VAL A 96 -0.12 0.50 11.22
C VAL A 96 0.13 2.00 11.08
N VAL A 97 0.25 2.47 9.84
CA VAL A 97 0.31 3.89 9.50
C VAL A 97 -0.96 4.25 8.74
N ASP A 98 -1.94 4.77 9.46
CA ASP A 98 -3.19 5.23 8.87
C ASP A 98 -3.19 6.75 8.76
N THR A 99 -2.97 7.25 7.55
CA THR A 99 -2.95 8.71 7.27
C THR A 99 -4.35 9.29 7.07
N LYS A 100 -5.39 8.46 7.10
CA LYS A 100 -6.76 8.79 6.70
C LYS A 100 -7.80 8.57 7.80
N GLY A 101 -7.43 7.94 8.91
CA GLY A 101 -8.32 7.67 10.06
C GLY A 101 -9.43 6.68 9.73
N VAL A 102 -9.15 5.67 8.92
CA VAL A 102 -10.13 4.67 8.45
C VAL A 102 -10.12 3.41 9.31
N TRP A 103 -8.95 2.97 9.76
CA TRP A 103 -8.75 1.75 10.55
C TRP A 103 -8.36 2.05 11.99
N ARG A 104 -7.81 3.24 12.30
CA ARG A 104 -7.43 3.69 13.66
C ARG A 104 -7.59 5.18 13.86
#